data_AF-A0A350IUK8-F1
#
_entry.id   AF-A0A350IUK8-F1
#
_cell.length_a   1.000
_cell.length_b   1.000
_cell.length_c   1.000
_cell.angle_alpha   90.00
_cell.angle_beta   90.00
_cell.angle_gamma   90.00
#
_symmetry.space_group_name_H-M   'P 1'
#
loop_
_entity.id
_entity.type
_entity.pdbx_description
1 polymer ?
#
loop_
_entity_poly.entity_id
_entity_poly.type
_entity_poly.pdbx_seq_one_letter_code
_entity_poly.pdbx_strand_id
1 'polypeptide(L)'
;MSIPHIVSPVLLLGELNPRGADPRLALYHMPPGCSGDRLRRILGLSPAAYLRLDRVNLCDWRWEPEAAYARYEEVLRALDLPSAPPRLTIALLGARVREATRGPAPFRVVSFTTWQSGRKCHLVGLPHPSGRCREWNKPGAVDEARRLLRQVAPEVPWGEVGASKKEDA
;
A
#
# COMPACT_ATOMS: atom_id res chain seq x y z
N MET A 1 -21.46 0.53 5.48
CA MET A 1 -20.15 -0.14 5.48
C MET A 1 -19.48 0.15 6.82
N SER A 2 -18.75 -0.82 7.40
CA SER A 2 -18.05 -0.62 8.68
C SER A 2 -16.76 0.17 8.42
N ILE A 3 -16.46 1.14 9.30
CA ILE A 3 -15.22 1.92 9.25
C ILE A 3 -14.02 0.95 9.40
N PRO A 4 -12.98 1.05 8.55
CA PRO A 4 -11.84 0.15 8.66
C PRO A 4 -11.12 0.34 10.00
N HIS A 5 -10.76 -0.75 10.67
CA HIS A 5 -9.91 -0.69 11.86
C HIS A 5 -8.45 -0.61 11.45
N ILE A 6 -7.83 0.56 11.67
CA ILE A 6 -6.42 0.82 11.35
C ILE A 6 -5.64 0.83 12.67
N VAL A 7 -4.71 -0.12 12.80
CA VAL A 7 -3.93 -0.37 14.02
C VAL A 7 -2.44 -0.57 13.73
N SER A 8 -2.08 -0.85 12.47
CA SER A 8 -0.70 -0.94 12.01
C SER A 8 -0.15 0.44 11.65
N PRO A 9 1.13 0.74 11.93
CA PRO A 9 1.78 1.99 11.51
C PRO A 9 1.87 2.14 9.98
N VAL A 10 1.55 1.08 9.23
CA VAL A 10 1.50 1.10 7.77
C VAL A 10 0.15 0.59 7.26
N LEU A 11 -0.47 1.39 6.38
CA LEU A 11 -1.67 1.08 5.62
C LEU A 11 -1.34 0.97 4.12
N LEU A 12 -1.74 -0.12 3.50
CA LEU A 12 -1.67 -0.32 2.05
C LEU A 12 -3.03 -0.01 1.42
N LEU A 13 -3.07 0.96 0.50
CA LEU A 13 -4.29 1.41 -0.15
C LEU A 13 -4.30 0.99 -1.63
N GLY A 14 -5.17 0.04 -1.97
CA GLY A 14 -5.31 -0.55 -3.30
C GLY A 14 -6.56 -0.09 -4.05
N GLU A 15 -6.64 -0.46 -5.33
CA GLU A 15 -7.79 -0.14 -6.19
C GLU A 15 -9.04 -0.94 -5.78
N LEU A 16 -9.03 -2.24 -6.09
CA LEU A 16 -10.12 -3.18 -5.85
C LEU A 16 -9.62 -4.63 -5.89
N ASN A 17 -10.42 -5.56 -5.36
CA ASN A 17 -10.22 -6.99 -5.59
C ASN A 17 -11.25 -7.46 -6.64
N PRO A 18 -10.82 -7.88 -7.85
CA PRO A 18 -11.77 -8.24 -8.91
C PRO A 18 -12.54 -9.54 -8.61
N ARG A 19 -12.15 -10.27 -7.55
CA ARG A 19 -12.76 -11.55 -7.17
C ARG A 19 -13.74 -11.43 -6.00
N GLY A 20 -13.93 -10.24 -5.44
CA GLY A 20 -14.89 -10.06 -4.35
C GLY A 20 -14.71 -8.76 -3.58
N ALA A 21 -15.72 -8.44 -2.77
CA ALA A 21 -15.79 -7.24 -1.94
C ALA A 21 -15.47 -7.47 -0.45
N ASP A 22 -15.03 -8.68 -0.05
CA ASP A 22 -14.64 -8.94 1.34
C ASP A 22 -13.43 -8.06 1.71
N PRO A 23 -13.55 -7.13 2.67
CA PRO A 23 -12.46 -6.23 3.05
C PRO A 23 -11.23 -6.97 3.57
N ARG A 24 -11.41 -8.17 4.17
CA ARG A 24 -10.30 -9.00 4.66
C ARG A 24 -9.42 -9.53 3.53
N LEU A 25 -9.97 -9.58 2.31
CA LEU A 25 -9.27 -10.01 1.11
C LEU A 25 -8.64 -8.85 0.32
N ALA A 26 -8.72 -7.61 0.84
CA ALA A 26 -8.02 -6.48 0.25
C ALA A 26 -6.51 -6.74 0.19
N LEU A 27 -5.94 -6.68 -1.02
CA LEU A 27 -4.53 -6.93 -1.31
C LEU A 27 -3.99 -8.23 -0.66
N TYR A 28 -4.83 -9.23 -0.47
CA TYR A 28 -4.41 -10.48 0.15
C TYR A 28 -3.34 -11.17 -0.69
N HIS A 29 -2.33 -11.76 -0.05
CA HIS A 29 -1.14 -12.25 -0.74
C HIS A 29 -1.32 -13.61 -1.43
N MET A 30 -2.52 -14.18 -1.37
CA MET A 30 -2.86 -15.45 -2.04
C MET A 30 -3.99 -15.22 -3.05
N PRO A 31 -4.05 -16.03 -4.13
CA PRO A 31 -3.09 -17.06 -4.52
C PRO A 31 -1.76 -16.48 -5.07
N PRO A 32 -0.70 -17.29 -5.24
CA PRO A 32 0.56 -16.85 -5.85
C PRO A 32 0.33 -16.17 -7.20
N GLY A 33 1.09 -15.11 -7.48
CA GLY A 33 0.90 -14.34 -8.70
C GLY A 33 -0.34 -13.45 -8.73
N CYS A 34 -1.06 -13.25 -7.62
CA CYS A 34 -2.03 -12.15 -7.50
C CYS A 34 -1.30 -10.81 -7.25
N SER A 35 -2.04 -9.69 -7.22
CA SER A 35 -1.48 -8.37 -6.91
C SER A 35 -0.88 -8.31 -5.50
N GLY A 36 -1.54 -8.91 -4.51
CA GLY A 36 -1.02 -8.97 -3.13
C GLY A 36 0.25 -9.81 -3.00
N ASP A 37 0.34 -10.95 -3.68
CA ASP A 37 1.57 -11.77 -3.70
C ASP A 37 2.74 -10.98 -4.29
N ARG A 38 2.52 -10.33 -5.44
CA ARG A 38 3.54 -9.50 -6.08
C ARG A 38 3.94 -8.34 -5.19
N LEU A 39 2.97 -7.65 -4.58
CA LEU A 39 3.25 -6.56 -3.66
C LEU A 39 4.12 -7.04 -2.49
N ARG A 40 3.75 -8.15 -1.83
CA ARG A 40 4.54 -8.75 -0.76
C ARG A 40 5.99 -9.01 -1.19
N ARG A 41 6.20 -9.57 -2.39
CA ARG A 41 7.54 -9.83 -2.94
C ARG A 41 8.31 -8.55 -3.26
N ILE A 42 7.66 -7.55 -3.85
CA ILE A 42 8.24 -6.22 -4.08
C ILE A 42 8.68 -5.60 -2.75
N LEU A 43 7.84 -5.67 -1.72
CA LEU A 43 8.16 -5.20 -0.37
C LEU A 43 9.22 -6.05 0.34
N GLY A 44 9.45 -7.27 -0.15
CA GLY A 44 10.40 -8.25 0.40
C GLY A 44 10.01 -8.73 1.79
N LEU A 45 8.71 -8.94 2.02
CA LEU A 45 8.17 -9.34 3.31
C LEU A 45 7.86 -10.84 3.37
N SER A 46 8.07 -11.44 4.53
CA SER A 46 7.50 -12.75 4.84
C SER A 46 5.95 -12.67 4.83
N PRO A 47 5.23 -13.78 4.59
CA PRO A 47 3.77 -13.79 4.66
C PRO A 47 3.24 -13.24 6.00
N ALA A 48 3.87 -13.64 7.12
CA ALA A 48 3.50 -13.17 8.45
C ALA A 48 3.71 -11.66 8.62
N ALA A 49 4.85 -11.12 8.19
CA ALA A 49 5.11 -9.68 8.26
C ALA A 49 4.16 -8.88 7.38
N TYR A 50 3.85 -9.37 6.17
CA TYR A 50 2.91 -8.72 5.27
C TYR A 50 1.49 -8.67 5.83
N LEU A 51 1.04 -9.76 6.49
CA LEU A 51 -0.30 -9.84 7.06
C LEU A 51 -0.51 -8.91 8.27
N ARG A 52 0.57 -8.49 8.96
CA ARG A 52 0.53 -7.50 10.04
C ARG A 52 0.26 -6.06 9.56
N LEU A 53 0.44 -5.78 8.27
CA LEU A 53 0.11 -4.48 7.70
C LEU A 53 -1.40 -4.33 7.56
N ASP A 54 -1.92 -3.11 7.66
CA ASP A 54 -3.32 -2.86 7.30
C ASP A 54 -3.45 -2.77 5.78
N ARG A 55 -4.59 -3.22 5.25
CA ARG A 55 -4.86 -3.27 3.81
C ARG A 55 -6.30 -2.86 3.55
N VAL A 56 -6.50 -1.91 2.63
CA VAL A 56 -7.82 -1.44 2.22
C VAL A 56 -7.84 -1.29 0.69
N ASN A 57 -8.94 -1.69 0.07
CA ASN A 57 -9.26 -1.33 -1.31
C ASN A 57 -10.29 -0.19 -1.33
N LEU A 58 -10.14 0.72 -2.29
CA LEU A 58 -11.02 1.87 -2.43
C LEU A 58 -12.36 1.56 -3.10
N CYS A 59 -12.41 0.55 -3.97
CA CYS A 59 -13.65 0.13 -4.61
C CYS A 59 -13.88 -1.37 -4.47
N ASP A 60 -15.15 -1.74 -4.64
CA ASP A 60 -15.65 -3.10 -4.68
C ASP A 60 -16.08 -3.42 -6.12
N TRP A 61 -15.66 -4.57 -6.66
CA TRP A 61 -15.97 -5.10 -8.01
C TRP A 61 -15.52 -4.26 -9.22
N ARG A 62 -15.80 -2.95 -9.23
CA ARG A 62 -15.53 -2.01 -10.32
C ARG A 62 -14.91 -0.74 -9.76
N TRP A 63 -14.00 -0.15 -10.53
CA TRP A 63 -13.42 1.15 -10.21
C TRP A 63 -14.41 2.29 -10.49
N GLU A 64 -14.71 3.08 -9.47
CA GLU A 64 -15.59 4.25 -9.53
C GLU A 64 -14.92 5.40 -8.74
N PRO A 65 -14.46 6.48 -9.39
CA PRO A 65 -13.68 7.54 -8.73
C PRO A 65 -14.37 8.16 -7.51
N GLU A 66 -15.67 8.44 -7.60
CA GLU A 66 -16.45 9.01 -6.49
C GLU A 66 -16.56 8.04 -5.32
N ALA A 67 -16.82 6.76 -5.59
CA ALA A 67 -16.85 5.72 -4.56
C ALA A 67 -15.46 5.52 -3.92
N ALA A 68 -14.39 5.59 -4.74
CA ALA A 68 -13.02 5.51 -4.26
C ALA A 68 -12.69 6.67 -3.30
N TYR A 69 -13.10 7.89 -3.65
CA TYR A 69 -12.91 9.05 -2.79
C TYR A 69 -13.72 8.94 -1.50
N ALA A 70 -15.00 8.53 -1.60
CA ALA A 70 -15.84 8.31 -0.42
C ALA A 70 -15.24 7.28 0.55
N ARG A 71 -14.71 6.15 0.03
CA ARG A 71 -14.01 5.15 0.85
C ARG A 71 -12.71 5.69 1.44
N TYR A 72 -11.99 6.53 0.72
CA TYR A 72 -10.80 7.21 1.26
C TYR A 72 -11.16 8.13 2.42
N GLU A 73 -12.24 8.90 2.31
CA GLU A 73 -12.75 9.72 3.42
C GLU A 73 -13.16 8.87 4.64
N GLU A 74 -13.71 7.67 4.44
CA GLU A 74 -13.95 6.71 5.53
C GLU A 74 -12.65 6.24 6.20
N VAL A 75 -11.60 6.00 5.40
CA VAL A 75 -10.26 5.69 5.92
C VAL A 75 -9.71 6.86 6.74
N LEU A 76 -9.85 8.10 6.27
CA LEU A 76 -9.39 9.28 7.01
C LEU A 76 -10.10 9.44 8.36
N ARG A 77 -11.42 9.22 8.39
CA ARG A 77 -12.20 9.20 9.64
C ARG A 77 -11.75 8.10 10.60
N ALA A 78 -11.30 6.95 10.10
CA ALA A 78 -10.77 5.88 10.93
C ALA A 78 -9.45 6.28 11.64
N LEU A 79 -8.71 7.25 11.11
CA LEU A 79 -7.46 7.74 11.71
C LEU A 79 -7.67 8.63 12.94
N ASP A 80 -8.90 9.12 13.13
CA ASP A 80 -9.33 9.86 14.32
C ASP A 80 -9.62 8.94 15.51
N LEU A 81 -9.73 7.63 15.28
CA LEU A 81 -10.00 6.68 16.35
C LEU A 81 -8.78 6.54 17.28
N PRO A 82 -8.97 6.36 18.60
CA PRO A 82 -7.87 6.19 19.56
C PRO A 82 -6.94 5.00 19.24
N SER A 83 -7.44 4.02 18.49
CA SER A 83 -6.67 2.84 18.06
C SER A 83 -5.64 3.15 16.96
N ALA A 84 -5.74 4.30 16.30
CA ALA A 84 -4.87 4.65 15.19
C ALA A 84 -3.44 5.00 15.69
N PRO A 85 -2.40 4.53 14.99
CA PRO A 85 -1.02 4.71 15.43
C PRO A 85 -0.57 6.18 15.40
N PRO A 86 0.31 6.63 16.32
CA PRO A 86 0.81 8.02 16.40
C PRO A 86 1.48 8.49 15.11
N ARG A 87 2.14 7.58 14.40
CA ARG A 87 2.73 7.80 13.08
C ARG A 87 2.14 6.79 12.13
N LEU A 88 1.72 7.28 10.96
CA LEU A 88 1.12 6.44 9.94
C LEU A 88 1.79 6.67 8.61
N THR A 89 2.15 5.58 7.94
CA THR A 89 2.51 5.56 6.52
C THR A 89 1.36 4.97 5.71
N ILE A 90 0.84 5.72 4.74
CA ILE A 90 -0.17 5.22 3.78
C ILE A 90 0.49 5.05 2.42
N ALA A 91 0.57 3.81 1.95
CA ALA A 91 1.08 3.48 0.63
C ALA A 91 -0.07 3.46 -0.40
N LEU A 92 -0.08 4.45 -1.29
CA LEU A 92 -1.03 4.60 -2.39
C LEU A 92 -0.55 3.80 -3.60
N LEU A 93 -1.28 2.73 -3.95
CA LEU A 93 -0.83 1.76 -4.95
C LEU A 93 -1.43 2.02 -6.33
N GLY A 94 -0.64 2.59 -7.23
CA GLY A 94 -1.03 2.85 -8.62
C GLY A 94 -1.60 4.24 -8.87
N ALA A 95 -1.74 4.58 -10.15
CA ALA A 95 -2.15 5.92 -10.58
C ALA A 95 -3.59 6.24 -10.16
N ARG A 96 -4.52 5.30 -10.34
CA ARG A 96 -5.94 5.47 -10.01
C ARG A 96 -6.18 5.78 -8.54
N VAL A 97 -5.54 5.03 -7.64
CA VAL A 97 -5.61 5.30 -6.19
C VAL A 97 -5.11 6.71 -5.90
N ARG A 98 -3.94 7.08 -6.46
CA ARG A 98 -3.35 8.40 -6.23
C ARG A 98 -4.21 9.53 -6.78
N GLU A 99 -4.80 9.37 -7.96
CA GLU A 99 -5.73 10.34 -8.55
C GLU A 99 -6.96 10.53 -7.66
N ALA A 100 -7.60 9.42 -7.25
CA ALA A 100 -8.77 9.47 -6.38
C ALA A 100 -8.47 10.15 -5.05
N THR A 101 -7.31 9.90 -4.44
CA THR A 101 -6.96 10.49 -3.14
C THR A 101 -6.28 11.86 -3.25
N ARG A 102 -6.17 12.45 -4.46
CA ARG A 102 -5.38 13.66 -4.73
C ARG A 102 -3.95 13.56 -4.17
N GLY A 103 -3.39 12.35 -4.27
CA GLY A 103 -2.06 12.01 -3.84
C GLY A 103 -0.97 12.72 -4.64
N PRO A 104 0.30 12.46 -4.32
CA PRO A 104 1.42 13.20 -4.87
C PRO A 104 1.57 12.88 -6.36
N ALA A 105 2.16 13.79 -7.12
CA ALA A 105 2.68 13.55 -8.47
C ALA A 105 4.22 13.63 -8.45
N PRO A 106 4.94 12.96 -9.36
CA PRO A 106 4.49 12.09 -10.47
C PRO A 106 4.36 10.61 -10.08
N PHE A 107 3.72 9.78 -10.93
CA PHE A 107 3.36 8.35 -10.73
C PHE A 107 4.54 7.35 -10.62
N ARG A 108 5.58 7.72 -9.87
CA ARG A 108 6.73 6.90 -9.48
C ARG A 108 6.78 6.74 -7.96
N VAL A 109 7.81 6.07 -7.46
CA VAL A 109 8.12 6.02 -6.03
C VAL A 109 8.35 7.45 -5.52
N VAL A 110 7.47 7.93 -4.65
CA VAL A 110 7.56 9.27 -4.05
C VAL A 110 6.99 9.24 -2.63
N SER A 111 7.49 10.09 -1.75
CA SER A 111 6.91 10.32 -0.42
C SER A 111 6.69 11.80 -0.16
N PHE A 112 5.68 12.10 0.63
CA PHE A 112 5.47 13.42 1.20
C PHE A 112 4.89 13.29 2.60
N THR A 113 5.19 14.29 3.43
CA THR A 113 4.60 14.39 4.76
C THR A 113 3.42 15.33 4.67
N THR A 114 2.30 14.93 5.26
CA THR A 114 1.08 15.72 5.33
C THR A 114 0.45 15.57 6.71
N TRP A 115 -0.57 16.38 6.97
CA TRP A 115 -1.43 16.22 8.13
C TRP A 115 -2.78 15.69 7.64
N GLN A 116 -3.18 14.53 8.14
CA GLN A 116 -4.50 13.95 7.90
C GLN A 116 -5.21 13.86 9.24
N SER A 117 -6.38 14.49 9.35
CA SER A 117 -7.18 14.53 10.58
C SER A 117 -6.36 14.88 11.83
N GLY A 118 -5.56 15.96 11.74
CA GLY A 118 -4.71 16.43 12.86
C GLY A 118 -3.50 15.54 13.17
N ARG A 119 -3.25 14.48 12.40
CA ARG A 119 -2.14 13.54 12.57
C ARG A 119 -1.11 13.66 11.47
N LYS A 120 0.17 13.57 11.84
CA LYS A 120 1.27 13.53 10.87
C LYS A 120 1.27 12.18 10.13
N CYS A 121 1.07 12.22 8.82
CA CYS A 121 1.05 11.05 7.96
C CYS A 121 2.13 11.14 6.88
N HIS A 122 2.77 10.01 6.60
CA HIS A 122 3.61 9.84 5.43
C HIS A 122 2.80 9.20 4.32
N LEU A 123 2.62 9.90 3.23
CA LEU A 123 1.95 9.34 2.06
C LEU A 123 3.03 8.91 1.06
N VAL A 124 3.01 7.63 0.71
CA VAL A 124 3.97 7.01 -0.22
C VAL A 124 3.24 6.56 -1.47
N GLY A 125 3.58 7.13 -2.63
CA GLY A 125 3.10 6.64 -3.91
C GLY A 125 3.97 5.49 -4.39
N LEU A 126 3.38 4.32 -4.64
CA LEU A 126 4.05 3.19 -5.30
C LEU A 126 3.35 2.86 -6.62
N PRO A 127 4.07 2.33 -7.63
CA PRO A 127 3.43 1.76 -8.81
C PRO A 127 2.46 0.62 -8.44
N HIS A 128 1.45 0.39 -9.29
CA HIS A 128 0.48 -0.68 -9.05
C HIS A 128 1.19 -2.06 -9.03
N PRO A 129 0.89 -2.97 -8.11
CA PRO A 129 1.62 -4.25 -7.97
C PRO A 129 1.23 -5.33 -9.00
N SER A 130 0.46 -5.00 -10.04
CA SER A 130 0.11 -5.98 -11.07
C SER A 130 1.34 -6.39 -11.87
N GLY A 131 1.36 -7.63 -12.35
CA GLY A 131 2.43 -8.10 -13.24
C GLY A 131 2.49 -7.39 -14.59
N ARG A 132 1.52 -6.51 -14.89
CA ARG A 132 1.48 -5.70 -16.11
C ARG A 132 2.13 -4.32 -15.93
N CYS A 133 2.46 -3.93 -14.69
CA CYS A 133 3.05 -2.62 -14.41
C CYS A 133 4.54 -2.63 -14.78
N ARG A 134 4.88 -1.90 -15.86
CA ARG A 134 6.25 -1.83 -16.40
C ARG A 134 7.21 -1.03 -15.52
N GLU A 135 6.70 -0.19 -14.62
CA GLU A 135 7.53 0.58 -13.69
C GLU A 135 8.42 -0.32 -12.84
N TRP A 136 7.92 -1.50 -12.44
CA TRP A 136 8.70 -2.47 -11.67
C TRP A 136 9.83 -3.14 -12.46
N ASN A 137 9.83 -3.03 -13.80
CA ASN A 137 10.91 -3.54 -14.65
C ASN A 137 12.07 -2.54 -14.79
N LYS A 138 11.91 -1.30 -14.32
CA LYS A 138 13.00 -0.32 -14.35
C LYS A 138 14.10 -0.75 -13.37
N PRO A 139 15.38 -0.72 -13.78
CA PRO A 139 16.48 -1.05 -12.89
C PRO A 139 16.41 -0.25 -11.58
N GLY A 140 16.51 -0.93 -10.44
CA GLY A 140 16.52 -0.31 -9.11
C GLY A 140 15.16 0.14 -8.57
N ALA A 141 14.04 0.00 -9.30
CA ALA A 141 12.73 0.47 -8.83
C ALA A 141 12.27 -0.21 -7.52
N VAL A 142 12.52 -1.51 -7.38
CA VAL A 142 12.22 -2.26 -6.14
C VAL A 142 13.08 -1.78 -4.97
N ASP A 143 14.38 -1.58 -5.21
CA ASP A 143 15.31 -1.11 -4.18
C ASP A 143 15.02 0.33 -3.75
N GLU A 144 14.62 1.19 -4.69
CA GLU A 144 14.14 2.53 -4.41
C GLU A 144 12.88 2.52 -3.54
N ALA A 145 11.87 1.70 -3.88
CA ALA A 145 10.67 1.54 -3.07
C ALA A 145 11.00 1.09 -1.63
N ARG A 146 11.84 0.05 -1.49
CA ARG A 146 12.25 -0.48 -0.18
C ARG A 146 13.06 0.54 0.61
N ARG A 147 14.00 1.25 -0.02
CA ARG A 147 14.80 2.30 0.62
C ARG A 147 13.90 3.40 1.17
N LEU A 148 12.94 3.87 0.38
CA LEU A 148 12.00 4.89 0.82
C LEU A 148 11.15 4.39 2.00
N LEU A 149 10.61 3.18 1.91
CA LEU A 149 9.78 2.61 2.97
C LEU A 149 10.55 2.44 4.29
N ARG A 150 11.83 2.06 4.24
CA ARG A 150 12.70 2.03 5.44
C ARG A 150 12.88 3.40 6.08
N GLN A 151 12.85 4.48 5.30
CA GLN A 151 12.98 5.84 5.84
C GLN A 151 11.72 6.28 6.58
N VAL A 152 10.53 5.93 6.08
CA VAL A 152 9.25 6.43 6.61
C VAL A 152 8.56 5.48 7.60
N ALA A 153 8.89 4.19 7.56
CA ALA A 153 8.37 3.15 8.43
C ALA A 153 9.48 2.13 8.80
N PRO A 154 10.53 2.56 9.53
CA PRO A 154 11.70 1.73 9.83
C PRO A 154 11.41 0.48 10.68
N GLU A 155 10.28 0.46 11.38
CA GLU A 155 9.83 -0.66 12.23
C GLU A 155 9.34 -1.88 11.43
N VAL A 156 9.06 -1.71 10.14
CA VAL A 156 8.63 -2.81 9.26
C VAL A 156 9.86 -3.44 8.59
N PRO A 157 9.95 -4.77 8.54
CA PRO A 157 11.13 -5.48 8.03
C PRO A 157 11.27 -5.51 6.50
N TRP A 158 11.34 -4.34 5.86
CA TRP A 158 11.39 -4.21 4.40
C TRP A 158 12.60 -4.92 3.79
N GLY A 159 12.35 -5.82 2.84
CA GLY A 159 13.40 -6.54 2.12
C GLY A 159 14.03 -7.71 2.88
N GLU A 160 13.48 -8.16 4.02
CA GLU A 160 13.95 -9.35 4.73
C GLU A 160 14.00 -10.59 3.83
N VAL A 161 12.99 -10.74 2.97
CA VAL A 161 12.86 -11.88 2.07
C VAL A 161 13.20 -11.41 0.66
N GLY A 162 14.39 -11.77 0.18
CA GLY A 162 14.83 -11.48 -1.19
C GLY A 162 16.19 -10.82 -1.35
N ALA A 163 17.06 -10.81 -0.33
CA ALA A 163 18.50 -10.77 -0.56
C ALA A 163 19.00 -12.15 -1.04
N SER A 164 18.38 -12.69 -2.10
CA SER A 164 19.01 -13.78 -2.84
C SER A 164 20.22 -13.18 -3.53
N LYS A 165 21.41 -13.54 -3.05
CA LYS A 165 22.68 -13.34 -3.75
C LYS A 165 22.45 -13.63 -5.24
N LYS A 166 22.97 -12.75 -6.11
CA LYS A 166 23.33 -13.20 -7.45
C LYS A 166 24.30 -14.36 -7.22
N GLU A 167 23.84 -15.59 -7.47
CA GLU A 167 24.78 -16.67 -7.73
C GLU A 167 25.43 -16.30 -9.05
N ASP A 168 26.72 -16.01 -8.96
CA ASP A 168 27.60 -15.86 -10.12
C ASP A 168 27.48 -17.14 -10.96
N ALA A 169 27.01 -16.97 -12.19
CA ALA A 169 27.09 -17.94 -13.27
C ALA A 169 27.88 -17.31 -14.41
#